data_AF-A0A9P0HS50-F1
#
_entry.id   AF-A0A9P0HS50-F1
#
_cell.length_a   1.000
_cell.length_b   1.000
_cell.length_c   1.000
_cell.angle_alpha   90.00
_cell.angle_beta   90.00
_cell.angle_gamma   90.00
#
_symmetry.space_group_name_H-M   'P 1'
#
loop_
_entity.id
_entity.type
_entity.pdbx_description
1 polymer ?
#
loop_
_entity_poly.entity_id
_entity_poly.type
_entity_poly.pdbx_seq_one_letter_code
_entity_poly.pdbx_strand_id
1 'polypeptide(L)'
;MLLLLSSLVALWSVAAEQCGGVLTDPTGVIQTPSFPEAFPVPIRCHWLIDSSALPEDEVQIVVYLTQLFVTTGLTFTEYAFYDPEDPSLQRNPSLLLSVTEQNSITTRWLFTNSRFLVIELELDRLEGNHVRVLDHLLDVFGFNITYEMVTEPVRNDSCSLTDCSFAGNCYINSDYT
;
A
#
# COMPACT_ATOMS: atom_id res chain seq x y z
N MET A 1 -23.37 46.08 6.98
CA MET A 1 -23.66 45.18 8.11
C MET A 1 -23.85 43.78 7.55
N LEU A 2 -23.22 42.78 8.19
CA LEU A 2 -23.01 41.37 7.79
C LEU A 2 -21.85 41.15 6.78
N LEU A 3 -20.59 41.07 7.26
CA LEU A 3 -19.85 39.88 7.78
C LEU A 3 -19.36 38.99 6.62
N LEU A 4 -18.09 39.12 6.19
CA LEU A 4 -16.92 38.34 6.66
C LEU A 4 -17.28 36.89 7.01
N LEU A 5 -16.75 35.94 6.24
CA LEU A 5 -16.27 34.59 6.62
C LEU A 5 -16.03 33.73 5.35
N SER A 6 -15.05 34.08 4.51
CA SER A 6 -14.58 33.20 3.42
C SER A 6 -13.23 32.54 3.71
N SER A 7 -12.73 32.63 4.95
CA SER A 7 -11.42 32.09 5.35
C SER A 7 -11.47 30.84 6.22
N LEU A 8 -12.60 30.12 6.27
CA LEU A 8 -12.72 28.88 7.06
C LEU A 8 -12.90 27.61 6.23
N VAL A 9 -13.17 27.71 4.92
CA VAL A 9 -13.38 26.51 4.07
C VAL A 9 -12.05 25.93 3.55
N ALA A 10 -10.94 26.65 3.70
CA ALA A 10 -9.63 26.24 3.16
C ALA A 10 -8.66 25.64 4.21
N LEU A 11 -9.11 25.40 5.45
CA LEU A 11 -8.27 24.85 6.53
C LEU A 11 -8.66 23.42 6.95
N TRP A 12 -9.77 22.89 6.44
CA TRP A 12 -10.20 21.51 6.71
C TRP A 12 -9.84 20.54 5.57
N SER A 13 -9.38 21.05 4.42
CA SER A 13 -9.02 20.25 3.25
C SER A 13 -7.55 19.84 3.19
N VAL A 14 -6.68 20.31 4.09
CA VAL A 14 -5.23 20.01 4.07
C VAL A 14 -4.85 18.87 5.01
N ALA A 15 -5.76 18.41 5.88
CA ALA A 15 -5.49 17.33 6.83
C ALA A 15 -5.91 15.93 6.33
N ALA A 16 -6.59 15.83 5.18
CA ALA A 16 -7.19 14.59 4.69
C ALA A 16 -6.49 13.93 3.48
N GLU A 17 -5.29 14.38 3.10
CA GLU A 17 -4.47 13.75 2.05
C GLU A 17 -3.04 13.51 2.54
N GLN A 18 -2.86 12.77 3.64
CA GLN A 18 -1.51 12.39 4.09
C GLN A 18 -0.99 11.14 3.38
N CYS A 19 -1.86 10.24 2.93
CA CYS A 19 -1.54 9.04 2.15
C CYS A 19 -2.84 8.31 1.74
N GLY A 20 -2.79 7.54 0.65
CA GLY A 20 -3.94 6.80 0.15
C GLY A 20 -4.33 7.18 -1.26
N GLY A 21 -5.48 6.69 -1.71
CA GLY A 21 -6.09 7.04 -2.99
C GLY A 21 -6.66 5.84 -3.75
N VAL A 22 -7.34 6.12 -4.86
CA VAL A 22 -7.81 5.11 -5.80
C VAL A 22 -6.77 4.94 -6.91
N LEU A 23 -6.35 3.70 -7.13
CA LEU A 23 -5.30 3.30 -8.05
C LEU A 23 -5.93 2.46 -9.17
N THR A 24 -6.05 3.06 -10.35
CA THR A 24 -6.64 2.43 -11.54
C THR A 24 -5.60 2.06 -12.60
N ASP A 25 -4.37 2.56 -12.47
CA ASP A 25 -3.30 2.25 -13.41
C ASP A 25 -2.87 0.78 -13.25
N PRO A 26 -2.59 0.05 -14.36
CA PRO A 26 -2.26 -1.38 -14.31
C PRO A 26 -1.02 -1.72 -13.50
N THR A 27 -0.14 -0.76 -13.25
CA THR A 27 1.10 -0.95 -12.48
C THR A 27 1.37 0.29 -11.66
N GLY A 28 1.95 0.14 -10.48
CA GLY A 28 2.35 1.29 -9.68
C GLY A 28 3.08 0.92 -8.40
N VAL A 29 3.39 1.95 -7.61
CA VAL A 29 4.02 1.82 -6.30
C VAL A 29 3.16 2.43 -5.22
N ILE A 30 3.19 1.83 -4.03
CA ILE A 30 2.50 2.31 -2.84
C ILE A 30 3.56 2.47 -1.77
N GLN A 31 3.67 3.69 -1.24
CA GLN A 31 4.70 4.04 -0.28
C GLN A 31 4.10 4.75 0.93
N THR A 32 4.71 4.55 2.09
CA THR A 32 4.48 5.45 3.23
C THR A 32 4.98 6.86 2.91
N PRO A 33 4.37 7.91 3.48
CA PRO A 33 4.85 9.28 3.30
C PRO A 33 6.34 9.39 3.65
N SER A 34 7.11 10.12 2.84
CA SER A 34 8.54 10.37 3.06
C SER A 34 9.45 9.14 3.05
N PHE A 35 8.98 7.95 2.66
CA PHE A 35 9.82 6.76 2.55
C PHE A 35 11.15 7.07 1.83
N PRO A 36 12.33 6.66 2.35
CA PRO A 36 12.57 5.77 3.48
C PRO A 36 12.61 6.45 4.88
N GLU A 37 12.39 7.76 4.95
CA GLU A 37 12.41 8.53 6.20
C GLU A 37 11.16 8.27 7.06
N ALA A 38 11.22 8.70 8.32
CA ALA A 38 10.08 8.60 9.23
C ALA A 38 8.84 9.37 8.73
N PHE A 39 7.66 8.77 8.91
CA PHE A 39 6.36 9.36 8.58
C PHE A 39 5.61 9.80 9.84
N PRO A 40 4.69 10.78 9.76
CA PRO A 40 3.93 11.23 10.91
C PRO A 40 3.03 10.12 11.45
N VAL A 41 2.87 10.07 12.78
CA VAL A 41 1.91 9.21 13.49
C VAL A 41 1.08 10.06 14.48
N PRO A 42 -0.19 9.73 14.75
CA PRO A 42 -0.94 8.58 14.22
C PRO A 42 -1.21 8.72 12.70
N ILE A 43 -1.12 7.60 11.98
CA ILE A 43 -1.33 7.54 10.53
C ILE A 43 -2.48 6.59 10.20
N ARG A 44 -3.28 6.98 9.22
CA ARG A 44 -4.33 6.15 8.61
C ARG A 44 -4.29 6.36 7.11
N CYS A 45 -3.72 5.41 6.39
CA CYS A 45 -3.68 5.40 4.94
C CYS A 45 -4.66 4.36 4.40
N HIS A 46 -5.30 4.67 3.29
CA HIS A 46 -6.23 3.79 2.62
C HIS A 46 -6.02 3.85 1.10
N TRP A 47 -5.59 2.75 0.50
CA TRP A 47 -5.44 2.61 -0.94
C TRP A 47 -6.44 1.59 -1.48
N LEU A 48 -7.14 1.95 -2.55
CA LEU A 48 -8.00 1.04 -3.31
C LEU A 48 -7.33 0.78 -4.66
N ILE A 49 -6.98 -0.47 -4.94
CA ILE A 49 -6.63 -0.89 -6.30
C ILE A 49 -7.93 -1.36 -6.97
N ASP A 50 -8.30 -0.66 -8.05
CA ASP A 50 -9.52 -0.90 -8.81
C ASP A 50 -9.18 -1.33 -10.24
N SER A 51 -9.39 -2.62 -10.52
CA SER A 51 -9.19 -3.22 -11.84
C SER A 51 -10.50 -3.45 -12.60
N SER A 52 -11.61 -2.87 -12.14
CA SER A 52 -12.95 -3.07 -12.73
C SER A 52 -13.09 -2.50 -14.14
N ALA A 53 -12.26 -1.51 -14.50
CA ALA A 53 -12.21 -0.93 -15.84
C ALA A 53 -11.45 -1.81 -16.85
N LEU A 54 -10.70 -2.82 -16.39
CA LEU A 54 -9.94 -3.70 -17.28
C LEU A 54 -10.86 -4.75 -17.91
N PRO A 55 -10.85 -4.88 -19.25
CA PRO A 55 -11.82 -5.69 -19.99
C PRO A 55 -11.57 -7.21 -19.90
N GLU A 56 -10.39 -7.62 -19.46
CA GLU A 56 -9.97 -9.01 -19.34
C GLU A 56 -10.71 -9.66 -18.17
N ASP A 57 -11.39 -10.79 -18.38
CA ASP A 57 -12.17 -11.48 -17.34
C ASP A 57 -11.29 -12.08 -16.22
N GLU A 58 -10.00 -12.31 -16.49
CA GLU A 58 -9.04 -13.03 -15.64
C GLU A 58 -7.93 -12.14 -15.05
N VAL A 59 -8.14 -10.83 -14.93
CA VAL A 59 -7.16 -9.95 -14.28
C VAL A 59 -6.95 -10.37 -12.82
N GLN A 60 -5.68 -10.51 -12.46
CA GLN A 60 -5.22 -10.70 -11.10
C GLN A 60 -4.54 -9.43 -10.62
N ILE A 61 -4.88 -8.97 -9.41
CA ILE A 61 -4.12 -7.93 -8.73
C ILE A 61 -3.01 -8.62 -7.94
N VAL A 62 -1.77 -8.29 -8.24
CA VAL A 62 -0.58 -8.81 -7.56
C VAL A 62 0.10 -7.68 -6.82
N VAL A 63 0.48 -7.92 -5.57
CA VAL A 63 1.27 -6.98 -4.77
C VAL A 63 2.56 -7.66 -4.33
N TYR A 64 3.69 -7.05 -4.68
CA TYR A 64 5.03 -7.47 -4.29
C TYR A 64 5.51 -6.66 -3.10
N LEU A 65 5.88 -7.35 -2.02
CA LEU A 65 6.34 -6.77 -0.76
C LEU A 65 7.86 -6.52 -0.83
N THR A 66 8.26 -5.71 -1.82
CA THR A 66 9.68 -5.46 -2.17
C THR A 66 10.46 -4.83 -1.02
N GLN A 67 9.98 -3.71 -0.49
CA GLN A 67 10.62 -2.96 0.60
C GLN A 67 9.65 -2.77 1.77
N LEU A 68 9.31 -3.86 2.47
CA LEU A 68 8.38 -3.87 3.59
C LEU A 68 9.12 -3.79 4.94
N PHE A 69 9.23 -2.59 5.52
CA PHE A 69 9.89 -2.41 6.82
C PHE A 69 8.91 -2.35 7.99
N VAL A 70 7.62 -2.11 7.76
CA VAL A 70 6.58 -2.22 8.80
C VAL A 70 6.31 -3.66 9.17
N THR A 71 6.15 -3.92 10.46
CA THR A 71 5.89 -5.26 11.01
C THR A 71 4.46 -5.44 11.53
N THR A 72 3.63 -4.39 11.47
CA THR A 72 2.24 -4.42 11.92
C THR A 72 1.46 -3.26 11.29
N GLY A 73 0.14 -3.26 11.48
CA GLY A 73 -0.74 -2.17 11.06
C GLY A 73 -1.06 -2.12 9.56
N LEU A 74 -0.39 -2.93 8.73
CA LEU A 74 -0.64 -3.04 7.30
C LEU A 74 -1.51 -4.27 6.98
N THR A 75 -2.64 -4.06 6.30
CA THR A 75 -3.57 -5.13 5.89
C THR A 75 -3.90 -5.07 4.40
N PHE A 76 -4.26 -6.22 3.85
CA PHE A 76 -4.66 -6.42 2.47
C PHE A 76 -5.99 -7.19 2.45
N THR A 77 -7.05 -6.55 1.98
CA THR A 77 -8.41 -7.10 2.01
C THR A 77 -9.02 -7.03 0.61
N GLU A 78 -9.40 -8.17 0.04
CA GLU A 78 -10.16 -8.21 -1.21
C GLU A 78 -11.66 -7.98 -0.95
N TYR A 79 -12.34 -7.40 -1.92
CA TYR A 79 -13.79 -7.18 -1.89
C TYR A 79 -14.42 -7.65 -3.19
N ALA A 80 -15.55 -8.34 -3.13
CA ALA A 80 -16.29 -8.73 -4.34
C ALA A 80 -16.89 -7.51 -5.06
N PHE A 81 -17.19 -6.46 -4.31
CA PHE A 81 -17.58 -5.15 -4.83
C PHE A 81 -17.14 -4.09 -3.83
N TYR A 82 -16.60 -2.98 -4.32
CA TYR A 82 -16.17 -1.86 -3.50
C TYR A 82 -16.62 -0.55 -4.14
N ASP A 83 -17.20 0.33 -3.33
CA ASP A 83 -17.52 1.71 -3.71
C ASP A 83 -16.80 2.66 -2.74
N PRO A 84 -15.95 3.58 -3.24
CA PRO A 84 -15.21 4.51 -2.39
C PRO A 84 -16.08 5.62 -1.79
N GLU A 85 -17.26 5.90 -2.36
CA GLU A 85 -18.18 6.94 -1.89
C GLU A 85 -19.26 6.37 -0.97
N ASP A 86 -19.65 5.11 -1.13
CA ASP A 86 -20.69 4.45 -0.33
C ASP A 86 -20.22 3.12 0.31
N PRO A 87 -19.75 3.17 1.58
CA PRO A 87 -19.36 1.98 2.32
C PRO A 87 -20.47 0.93 2.50
N SER A 88 -21.75 1.31 2.36
CA SER A 88 -22.87 0.36 2.48
C SER A 88 -23.00 -0.59 1.30
N LEU A 89 -22.38 -0.24 0.16
CA LEU A 89 -22.38 -1.07 -1.04
C LEU A 89 -21.27 -2.12 -1.04
N GLN A 90 -20.24 -1.98 -0.19
CA GLN A 90 -19.11 -2.90 -0.13
C GLN A 90 -19.58 -4.34 0.18
N ARG A 91 -19.06 -5.32 -0.56
CA ARG A 91 -19.50 -6.72 -0.46
C ARG A 91 -18.34 -7.68 -0.21
N ASN A 92 -18.60 -8.65 0.67
CA ASN A 92 -17.78 -9.84 0.92
C ASN A 92 -16.29 -9.53 1.14
N PRO A 93 -15.94 -8.74 2.18
CA PRO A 93 -14.54 -8.52 2.54
C PRO A 93 -13.87 -9.85 2.92
N SER A 94 -12.68 -10.09 2.40
CA SER A 94 -11.84 -11.24 2.72
C SER A 94 -10.40 -10.77 2.95
N LEU A 95 -9.91 -10.97 4.18
CA LEU A 95 -8.55 -10.57 4.55
C LEU A 95 -7.55 -11.56 3.94
N LEU A 96 -6.69 -11.06 3.04
CA LEU A 96 -5.63 -11.85 2.42
C LEU A 96 -4.38 -11.91 3.28
N LEU A 97 -3.99 -10.77 3.87
CA LEU A 97 -2.78 -10.64 4.68
C LEU A 97 -2.95 -9.54 5.72
N SER A 98 -2.55 -9.84 6.96
CA SER A 98 -2.24 -8.85 7.99
C SER A 98 -0.75 -8.99 8.32
N VAL A 99 0.00 -7.91 8.15
CA VAL A 99 1.45 -7.95 8.33
C VAL A 99 1.79 -8.13 9.80
N THR A 100 2.75 -9.01 10.05
CA THR A 100 3.32 -9.35 11.36
C THR A 100 4.84 -9.35 11.25
N GLU A 101 5.55 -9.28 12.37
CA GLU A 101 7.02 -9.44 12.38
C GLU A 101 7.47 -10.70 11.64
N GLN A 102 6.76 -11.82 11.81
CA GLN A 102 7.11 -13.08 11.19
C GLN A 102 6.94 -13.06 9.66
N ASN A 103 5.79 -12.58 9.18
CA ASN A 103 5.47 -12.64 7.75
C ASN A 103 6.04 -11.47 6.95
N SER A 104 6.40 -10.35 7.60
CA SER A 104 7.05 -9.20 6.96
C SER A 104 8.38 -9.55 6.28
N ILE A 105 9.02 -10.63 6.75
CA ILE A 105 10.32 -11.11 6.24
C ILE A 105 10.12 -12.25 5.22
N THR A 106 9.10 -13.10 5.41
CA THR A 106 8.93 -14.33 4.62
C THR A 106 8.00 -14.17 3.41
N THR A 107 7.05 -13.24 3.46
CA THR A 107 6.07 -13.05 2.38
C THR A 107 6.67 -12.16 1.29
N ARG A 108 6.76 -12.67 0.07
CA ARG A 108 7.28 -11.93 -1.09
C ARG A 108 6.20 -11.21 -1.88
N TRP A 109 5.03 -11.84 -1.99
CA TRP A 109 3.89 -11.32 -2.72
C TRP A 109 2.59 -11.92 -2.22
N LEU A 110 1.51 -11.27 -2.57
CA LEU A 110 0.14 -11.79 -2.49
C LEU A 110 -0.58 -11.45 -3.79
N PHE A 111 -1.65 -12.17 -4.10
CA PHE A 111 -2.50 -11.86 -5.25
C PHE A 111 -3.96 -12.14 -4.94
N THR A 112 -4.84 -11.54 -5.73
CA THR A 112 -6.28 -11.82 -5.75
C THR A 112 -6.82 -11.79 -7.17
N ASN A 113 -7.82 -12.61 -7.43
CA ASN A 113 -8.63 -12.56 -8.66
C ASN A 113 -9.83 -11.60 -8.54
N SER A 114 -9.99 -10.97 -7.36
CA SER A 114 -11.02 -9.95 -7.18
C SER A 114 -10.63 -8.67 -7.89
N ARG A 115 -11.64 -7.90 -8.29
CA ARG A 115 -11.45 -6.62 -8.96
C ARG A 115 -11.03 -5.48 -8.05
N PHE A 116 -11.26 -5.66 -6.75
CA PHE A 116 -11.03 -4.64 -5.73
C PHE A 116 -10.14 -5.21 -4.64
N LEU A 117 -8.98 -4.57 -4.44
CA LEU A 117 -8.07 -4.84 -3.34
C LEU A 117 -7.86 -3.56 -2.53
N VAL A 118 -8.15 -3.64 -1.25
CA VAL A 118 -7.96 -2.55 -0.29
C VAL A 118 -6.71 -2.81 0.53
N ILE A 119 -5.86 -1.79 0.64
CA ILE A 119 -4.63 -1.80 1.42
C ILE A 119 -4.76 -0.69 2.47
N GLU A 120 -4.66 -1.05 3.74
CA GLU A 120 -4.81 -0.10 4.85
C GLU A 120 -3.58 -0.13 5.74
N LEU A 121 -3.07 1.06 6.08
CA LEU A 121 -2.05 1.24 7.11
C LEU A 121 -2.65 2.04 8.25
N GLU A 122 -2.73 1.46 9.44
CA GLU A 122 -3.08 2.16 10.67
C GLU A 122 -2.00 1.95 11.75
N LEU A 123 -1.36 3.02 12.18
CA LEU A 123 -0.38 3.01 13.27
C LEU A 123 -0.58 4.22 14.17
N ASP A 124 -0.67 4.00 15.48
CA ASP A 124 -0.75 5.07 16.48
C ASP A 124 0.61 5.67 16.85
N ARG A 125 1.69 4.88 16.67
CA ARG A 125 3.06 5.23 17.07
C ARG A 125 4.09 4.56 16.15
N LEU A 126 5.32 5.08 16.11
CA LEU A 126 6.40 4.51 15.29
C LEU A 126 7.20 3.42 16.02
N GLU A 127 7.22 3.42 17.35
CA GLU A 127 8.06 2.50 18.12
C GLU A 127 7.55 1.05 18.06
N GLY A 128 8.47 0.12 17.78
CA GLY A 128 8.20 -1.33 17.82
C GLY A 128 7.49 -1.89 16.59
N ASN A 129 7.29 -1.08 15.56
CA ASN A 129 6.51 -1.44 14.37
C ASN A 129 7.38 -1.63 13.12
N HIS A 130 8.71 -1.73 13.29
CA HIS A 130 9.66 -1.83 12.18
C HIS A 130 10.76 -2.87 12.41
N VAL A 131 11.24 -3.49 11.32
CA VAL A 131 12.37 -4.42 11.33
C VAL A 131 13.67 -3.64 11.66
N ARG A 132 14.38 -4.03 12.72
CA ARG A 132 15.69 -3.45 13.09
C ARG A 132 16.81 -4.41 12.72
N VAL A 133 17.80 -3.97 11.94
CA VAL A 133 19.03 -4.75 11.67
C VAL A 133 20.25 -3.98 12.18
N LEU A 134 21.22 -4.73 12.71
CA LEU A 134 22.23 -4.24 13.65
C LEU A 134 23.27 -3.26 13.08
N ASP A 135 23.55 -3.25 11.77
CA ASP A 135 24.60 -2.41 11.17
C ASP A 135 24.14 -1.77 9.84
N HIS A 136 23.62 -0.53 9.92
CA HIS A 136 23.20 0.35 8.80
C HIS A 136 21.74 0.25 8.30
N LEU A 137 20.83 -0.37 9.06
CA LEU A 137 19.40 -0.52 8.71
C LEU A 137 18.47 0.10 9.77
N LEU A 138 19.00 0.97 10.64
CA LEU A 138 18.28 1.48 11.81
C LEU A 138 17.37 2.67 11.53
N ASP A 139 17.45 3.28 10.34
CA ASP A 139 16.78 4.54 10.01
C ASP A 139 15.74 4.44 8.88
N VAL A 140 15.43 3.22 8.39
CA VAL A 140 14.41 3.04 7.34
C VAL A 140 13.05 2.74 7.97
N PHE A 141 12.07 3.56 7.63
CA PHE A 141 10.70 3.46 8.12
C PHE A 141 9.74 3.11 7.00
N GLY A 142 8.63 2.49 7.37
CA GLY A 142 7.47 2.38 6.49
C GLY A 142 7.59 1.28 5.45
N PHE A 143 7.17 1.57 4.22
CA PHE A 143 7.29 0.63 3.12
C PHE A 143 7.29 1.32 1.75
N ASN A 144 7.82 0.60 0.76
CA ASN A 144 7.64 0.83 -0.66
C ASN A 144 7.35 -0.51 -1.34
N ILE A 145 6.10 -0.70 -1.75
CA ILE A 145 5.62 -1.93 -2.36
C ILE A 145 5.12 -1.66 -3.78
N THR A 146 5.22 -2.66 -4.64
CA THR A 146 4.85 -2.55 -6.06
C THR A 146 3.61 -3.39 -6.30
N TYR A 147 2.71 -2.91 -7.16
CA TYR A 147 1.56 -3.70 -7.61
C TYR A 147 1.50 -3.76 -9.13
N GLU A 148 0.91 -4.83 -9.65
CA GLU A 148 0.53 -4.95 -11.06
C GLU A 148 -0.83 -5.65 -11.20
N MET A 149 -1.55 -5.33 -12.26
CA MET A 149 -2.78 -5.96 -12.71
C MET A 149 -2.43 -6.78 -13.96
N VAL A 150 -2.36 -8.10 -13.83
CA VAL A 150 -1.85 -9.00 -14.87
C VAL A 150 -2.82 -10.12 -15.17
N THR A 151 -2.76 -10.63 -16.39
CA THR A 151 -3.44 -11.86 -16.83
C THR A 151 -2.50 -13.05 -16.90
N GLU A 152 -1.20 -12.80 -16.86
CA GLU A 152 -0.14 -13.81 -16.85
C GLU A 152 0.14 -14.29 -15.41
N PRO A 153 0.75 -15.48 -15.23
CA PRO A 153 1.13 -15.97 -13.92
C PRO A 153 2.02 -15.00 -13.13
N VAL A 154 1.83 -14.95 -11.81
CA VAL A 154 2.63 -14.15 -10.88
C VAL A 154 4.13 -14.35 -11.11
N ARG A 155 4.86 -13.24 -11.21
CA ARG A 155 6.31 -13.25 -11.44
C ARG A 155 7.04 -13.85 -10.24
N ASN A 156 7.90 -14.85 -10.51
CA ASN A 156 8.64 -15.56 -9.48
C ASN A 156 10.05 -14.99 -9.23
N ASP A 157 10.47 -14.01 -10.03
CA ASP A 157 11.71 -13.24 -9.91
C ASP A 157 11.59 -12.01 -8.98
N SER A 158 10.58 -12.01 -8.11
CA SER A 158 10.39 -10.97 -7.09
C SER A 158 11.41 -11.08 -5.94
N CYS A 159 11.84 -9.92 -5.44
CA CYS A 159 12.68 -9.78 -4.26
C CYS A 159 11.86 -9.30 -3.06
N SER A 160 12.19 -9.78 -1.86
CA SER A 160 11.73 -9.18 -0.59
C SER A 160 12.83 -8.38 0.09
N LEU A 161 12.55 -7.84 1.28
CA LEU A 161 13.52 -7.18 2.14
C LEU A 161 14.78 -8.03 2.41
N THR A 162 14.67 -9.37 2.43
CA THR A 162 15.84 -10.26 2.59
C THR A 162 16.65 -10.45 1.32
N ASP A 163 16.04 -10.24 0.16
CA ASP A 163 16.67 -10.41 -1.16
C ASP A 163 17.18 -9.07 -1.73
N CYS A 164 16.75 -7.93 -1.16
CA CYS A 164 17.19 -6.59 -1.54
C CYS A 164 18.70 -6.42 -1.31
N SER A 165 19.45 -6.14 -2.38
CA SER A 165 20.79 -5.56 -2.22
C SER A 165 20.65 -4.13 -1.67
N PHE A 166 21.61 -3.67 -0.85
CA PHE A 166 21.65 -2.34 -0.24
C PHE A 166 21.53 -1.13 -1.21
N ALA A 167 21.42 -1.37 -2.52
CA ALA A 167 21.20 -0.36 -3.55
C ALA A 167 19.71 -0.06 -3.86
N GLY A 168 18.75 -0.71 -3.20
CA GLY A 168 17.34 -0.28 -3.18
C GLY A 168 16.54 -0.45 -4.48
N ASN A 169 17.10 -1.05 -5.53
CA ASN A 169 16.39 -1.32 -6.77
C ASN A 169 15.75 -2.70 -6.74
N CYS A 170 14.55 -2.79 -6.19
CA CYS A 170 13.63 -3.89 -6.41
C CYS A 170 12.51 -3.44 -7.35
N TYR A 171 12.89 -2.99 -8.55
CA TYR A 171 12.65 -3.68 -9.82
C TYR A 171 13.47 -2.97 -10.90
N ILE A 172 13.73 -3.70 -11.98
CA ILE A 172 14.01 -3.16 -13.32
C ILE A 172 13.06 -1.96 -13.59
N ASN A 173 13.53 -0.94 -14.30
CA ASN A 173 12.92 0.39 -14.45
C ASN A 173 11.40 0.38 -14.74
N SER A 174 10.75 1.53 -14.58
CA SER A 174 9.34 1.78 -14.98
C SER A 174 9.03 1.47 -16.46
N ASP A 175 10.03 1.11 -17.28
CA ASP A 175 9.92 0.68 -18.67
C ASP A 175 10.32 -0.78 -18.92
N TYR A 176 10.57 -1.56 -17.87
CA TYR A 176 11.02 -2.94 -17.93
C TYR A 176 12.39 -3.18 -18.60
N THR A 177 13.36 -2.24 -18.50
CA THR A 177 14.79 -2.47 -18.80
C THR A 177 15.73 -2.44 -17.59
#